data_AF-A0A6M1Z5B9-F1
#
_entry.id   AF-A0A6M1Z5B9-F1
#
_cell.length_a   1.000
_cell.length_b   1.000
_cell.length_c   1.000
_cell.angle_alpha   90.00
_cell.angle_beta   90.00
_cell.angle_gamma   90.00
#
_symmetry.space_group_name_H-M   'P 1'
#
loop_
_entity.id
_entity.type
_entity.pdbx_description
1 polymer ?
#
loop_
_entity_poly.entity_id
_entity_poly.type
_entity_poly.pdbx_seq_one_letter_code
_entity_poly.pdbx_strand_id
1 'polypeptide(L)'
;MIAYLHIITPIIEILIIAIAINYLLSFFWNTKSIDLIWGVFAFIFLFAIVTYFNLPVLHKIMIQLGSAAIITFVILFQPELRMALSKFSLKGKRYKEITEFDKFLDHLANSTYRLAEKRIGALISLENEDSLEEYAKKGVILNGNFSSELLETIFATTTPLHDGAIIVRDQTILSAACILPLAEDSTQLTKSMGTRHRAALGLSNLTDALIIVISEETGKVSIARDGIMTRGIKIDRYKGIIRSIFNPPNKISFQNKFNLKEWLKR
;
A
#
# COMPACT_ATOMS: atom_id res chain seq x y z
N MET A 1 -44.07 -50.22 -25.81
CA MET A 1 -42.69 -49.89 -25.43
C MET A 1 -42.56 -48.46 -24.90
N ILE A 2 -43.12 -47.45 -25.58
CA ILE A 2 -43.06 -46.03 -25.17
C ILE A 2 -43.83 -45.73 -23.85
N ALA A 3 -44.95 -46.41 -23.59
CA ALA A 3 -45.73 -46.24 -22.35
C ALA A 3 -45.03 -46.80 -21.08
N TYR A 4 -44.23 -47.87 -21.22
CA TYR A 4 -43.46 -48.45 -20.10
C TYR A 4 -42.30 -47.54 -19.68
N LEU A 5 -41.63 -46.92 -20.66
CA LEU A 5 -40.60 -45.90 -20.39
C LEU A 5 -41.17 -44.71 -19.61
N HIS A 6 -42.40 -44.28 -19.92
CA HIS A 6 -43.06 -43.18 -19.21
C HIS A 6 -43.42 -43.46 -17.74
N ILE A 7 -43.59 -44.73 -17.34
CA ILE A 7 -43.92 -45.12 -15.95
C ILE A 7 -42.65 -45.39 -15.14
N ILE A 8 -41.60 -45.91 -15.78
CA ILE A 8 -40.33 -46.24 -15.12
C ILE A 8 -39.50 -44.98 -14.85
N THR A 9 -39.48 -44.01 -15.78
CA THR A 9 -38.71 -42.78 -15.63
C THR A 9 -39.05 -42.00 -14.34
N PRO A 10 -40.33 -41.76 -13.98
CA PRO A 10 -40.68 -41.10 -12.72
C PRO A 10 -40.23 -41.85 -11.47
N ILE A 11 -40.27 -43.19 -11.48
CA ILE A 11 -39.82 -44.02 -10.34
C ILE A 11 -38.31 -43.86 -10.14
N ILE A 12 -37.55 -43.88 -11.25
CA ILE A 12 -36.11 -43.64 -11.23
C ILE A 12 -35.80 -42.21 -10.76
N GLU A 13 -36.54 -41.21 -11.25
CA GLU A 13 -36.37 -39.81 -10.84
C GLU A 13 -36.64 -39.62 -9.33
N ILE A 14 -37.72 -40.19 -8.80
CA ILE A 14 -38.05 -40.13 -7.36
C ILE A 14 -36.95 -40.78 -6.52
N LEU A 15 -36.44 -41.93 -6.95
CA LEU A 15 -35.36 -42.62 -6.24
C LEU A 15 -34.07 -41.79 -6.23
N ILE A 16 -33.69 -41.21 -7.37
CA ILE A 16 -32.51 -40.35 -7.49
C ILE A 16 -32.66 -39.10 -6.62
N ILE A 17 -33.83 -38.45 -6.63
CA ILE A 17 -34.12 -37.27 -5.81
C ILE A 17 -34.02 -37.62 -4.31
N ALA A 18 -34.59 -38.75 -3.88
CA ALA A 18 -34.54 -39.19 -2.49
C ALA A 18 -33.10 -39.42 -2.01
N ILE A 19 -32.27 -40.07 -2.83
CA ILE A 19 -30.84 -40.27 -2.54
C ILE A 19 -30.13 -38.91 -2.49
N ALA A 20 -30.36 -38.03 -3.46
CA ALA A 20 -29.73 -36.71 -3.51
C ALA A 20 -30.06 -35.85 -2.28
N ILE A 21 -31.31 -35.84 -1.82
CA ILE A 21 -31.73 -35.13 -0.61
C ILE A 21 -31.03 -35.69 0.63
N ASN A 22 -30.94 -37.01 0.77
CA ASN A 22 -30.27 -37.64 1.91
C ASN A 22 -28.78 -37.26 1.97
N TYR A 23 -28.09 -37.26 0.83
CA TYR A 23 -26.70 -36.81 0.74
C TYR A 23 -26.55 -35.32 1.05
N LEU A 24 -27.44 -34.48 0.53
CA LEU A 24 -27.43 -33.04 0.76
C LEU A 24 -27.62 -32.70 2.25
N LEU A 25 -28.51 -33.40 2.95
CA LEU A 25 -28.70 -33.24 4.39
C LEU A 25 -27.45 -33.64 5.19
N SER A 26 -26.79 -34.75 4.81
CA SER A 26 -25.53 -35.18 5.43
C SER A 26 -24.40 -34.18 5.20
N PHE A 27 -24.34 -33.55 4.02
CA PHE A 27 -23.32 -32.57 3.65
C PHE A 27 -23.30 -31.34 4.58
N PHE A 28 -24.48 -30.85 4.99
CA PHE A 28 -24.59 -29.68 5.87
C PHE A 28 -24.10 -29.92 7.31
N TRP A 29 -23.98 -31.18 7.75
CA TRP A 29 -23.63 -31.49 9.12
C TRP A 29 -22.11 -31.54 9.38
N ASN A 30 -21.26 -31.49 8.34
CA ASN A 30 -19.83 -31.82 8.53
C ASN A 30 -18.84 -31.09 7.60
N THR A 31 -18.97 -29.77 7.39
CA THR A 31 -18.23 -29.11 6.29
C THR A 31 -17.09 -28.18 6.72
N LYS A 32 -15.88 -28.45 6.21
CA LYS A 32 -14.76 -27.49 6.11
C LYS A 32 -14.79 -26.88 4.70
N SER A 33 -14.20 -25.70 4.49
CA SER A 33 -14.28 -24.95 3.22
C SER A 33 -13.79 -25.68 1.95
N ILE A 34 -13.12 -26.83 2.07
CA ILE A 34 -12.63 -27.62 0.94
C ILE A 34 -13.75 -28.39 0.19
N ASP A 35 -14.90 -28.61 0.84
CA ASP A 35 -15.96 -29.48 0.32
C ASP A 35 -16.86 -28.78 -0.73
N LEU A 36 -16.80 -27.45 -0.82
CA LEU A 36 -17.59 -26.66 -1.76
C LEU A 36 -17.21 -26.93 -3.22
N ILE A 37 -15.90 -27.08 -3.50
CA ILE A 37 -15.38 -27.33 -4.85
C ILE A 37 -15.87 -28.70 -5.35
N TRP A 38 -15.79 -29.73 -4.50
CA TRP A 38 -16.30 -31.07 -4.81
C TRP A 38 -17.82 -31.07 -5.03
N GLY A 39 -18.56 -30.25 -4.28
CA GLY A 39 -20.00 -30.05 -4.49
C GLY A 39 -20.34 -29.48 -5.87
N VAL A 40 -19.57 -28.49 -6.35
CA VAL A 40 -19.75 -27.92 -7.70
C VAL A 40 -19.45 -28.96 -8.78
N PHE A 41 -18.37 -29.72 -8.65
CA PHE A 41 -18.04 -30.80 -9.60
C PHE A 41 -19.12 -31.89 -9.63
N ALA A 42 -19.60 -32.32 -8.47
CA ALA A 42 -20.67 -33.31 -8.38
C ALA A 42 -21.97 -32.81 -9.02
N PHE A 43 -22.31 -31.53 -8.84
CA PHE A 43 -23.48 -30.91 -9.46
C PHE A 43 -23.38 -30.89 -10.99
N ILE A 44 -22.23 -30.50 -11.54
CA ILE A 44 -21.99 -30.48 -12.99
C ILE A 44 -22.06 -31.90 -13.57
N PHE A 45 -21.45 -32.88 -12.89
CA PHE A 45 -21.47 -34.28 -13.31
C PHE A 45 -22.89 -34.86 -13.32
N LEU A 46 -23.66 -34.61 -12.26
CA LEU A 46 -25.06 -35.02 -12.18
C LEU A 46 -25.90 -34.36 -13.28
N PHE A 47 -25.69 -33.07 -13.55
CA PHE A 47 -26.40 -32.34 -14.61
C PHE A 47 -26.14 -32.95 -16.01
N ALA A 48 -24.90 -33.35 -16.28
CA ALA A 48 -24.54 -34.02 -17.54
C ALA A 48 -25.26 -35.37 -17.67
N ILE A 49 -25.29 -36.19 -16.61
CA ILE A 49 -26.01 -37.47 -16.58
C ILE A 49 -27.50 -37.25 -16.84
N VAL A 50 -28.13 -36.34 -16.10
CA VAL A 50 -29.58 -36.05 -16.19
C VAL A 50 -29.97 -35.61 -17.59
N THR A 51 -29.12 -34.81 -18.25
CA THR A 51 -29.33 -34.35 -19.62
C THR A 51 -29.15 -35.50 -20.62
N TYR A 52 -28.13 -36.35 -20.41
CA TYR A 52 -27.88 -37.51 -21.27
C TYR A 52 -28.99 -38.56 -21.20
N PHE A 53 -29.51 -38.84 -20.00
CA PHE A 53 -30.61 -39.79 -19.77
C PHE A 53 -32.02 -39.20 -19.99
N ASN A 54 -32.10 -37.91 -20.35
CA ASN A 54 -33.34 -37.20 -20.68
C ASN A 54 -34.41 -37.31 -19.56
N LEU A 55 -34.01 -37.03 -18.31
CA LEU A 55 -34.87 -37.05 -17.12
C LEU A 55 -35.52 -35.66 -16.90
N PRO A 56 -36.77 -35.42 -17.36
CA PRO A 56 -37.31 -34.08 -17.52
C PRO A 56 -37.59 -33.36 -16.20
N VAL A 57 -38.00 -34.09 -15.14
CA VAL A 57 -38.33 -33.48 -13.84
C VAL A 57 -37.05 -33.08 -13.14
N LEU A 58 -36.07 -33.98 -13.10
CA LEU A 58 -34.79 -33.71 -12.46
C LEU A 58 -34.01 -32.63 -13.20
N HIS A 59 -34.06 -32.60 -14.53
CA HIS A 59 -33.47 -31.54 -15.34
C HIS A 59 -34.04 -30.16 -15.00
N LYS A 60 -35.38 -30.05 -14.88
CA LYS A 60 -36.06 -28.79 -14.51
C LYS A 60 -35.67 -28.32 -13.10
N ILE A 61 -35.62 -29.24 -12.13
CA ILE A 61 -35.17 -28.93 -10.76
C ILE A 61 -33.72 -28.44 -10.76
N MET A 62 -32.83 -29.09 -11.50
CA MET A 62 -31.42 -28.72 -11.59
C MET A 62 -31.21 -27.34 -12.23
N ILE A 63 -31.93 -27.00 -13.29
CA ILE A 63 -31.87 -25.65 -13.90
C ILE A 63 -32.29 -24.58 -12.88
N GLN A 64 -33.40 -24.82 -12.17
CA GLN A 64 -33.94 -23.86 -11.21
C GLN A 64 -32.99 -23.69 -10.01
N LEU A 65 -32.44 -24.79 -9.48
CA LEU A 65 -31.42 -24.75 -8.43
C LEU A 65 -30.13 -24.08 -8.91
N GLY A 66 -29.67 -24.36 -10.13
CA GLY A 66 -28.48 -23.73 -10.72
C GLY A 66 -28.64 -22.21 -10.84
N SER A 67 -29.81 -21.74 -11.28
CA SER A 67 -30.10 -20.30 -11.36
C SER A 67 -30.04 -19.60 -10.01
N ALA A 68 -30.62 -20.21 -8.96
CA ALA A 68 -30.56 -19.70 -7.59
C ALA A 68 -29.15 -19.78 -6.98
N ALA A 69 -28.40 -20.83 -7.33
CA ALA A 69 -27.02 -21.02 -6.89
C ALA A 69 -26.09 -19.94 -7.44
N ILE A 70 -26.25 -19.51 -8.69
CA ILE A 70 -25.45 -18.41 -9.29
C ILE A 70 -25.67 -17.10 -8.51
N ILE A 71 -26.93 -16.75 -8.23
CA ILE A 71 -27.25 -15.54 -7.47
C ILE A 71 -26.66 -15.63 -6.05
N THR A 72 -26.87 -16.75 -5.37
CA THR A 72 -26.32 -17.01 -4.03
C THR A 72 -24.79 -16.97 -4.03
N PHE A 73 -24.14 -17.52 -5.05
CA PHE A 73 -22.69 -17.49 -5.22
C PHE A 73 -22.18 -16.07 -5.36
N VAL A 74 -22.79 -15.24 -6.21
CA VAL A 74 -22.39 -13.83 -6.38
C VAL A 74 -22.55 -13.04 -5.07
N ILE A 75 -23.61 -13.30 -4.30
CA ILE A 75 -23.83 -12.65 -2.99
C ILE A 75 -22.81 -13.14 -1.96
N LEU A 76 -22.59 -14.46 -1.86
CA LEU A 76 -21.68 -15.06 -0.88
C LEU A 76 -20.22 -14.68 -1.15
N PHE A 77 -19.81 -14.64 -2.42
CA PHE A 77 -18.48 -14.24 -2.85
C PHE A 77 -18.34 -12.74 -3.15
N GLN A 78 -19.36 -11.93 -2.82
CA GLN A 78 -19.32 -10.48 -3.02
C GLN A 78 -18.09 -9.83 -2.32
N PRO A 79 -17.72 -10.19 -1.06
CA PRO A 79 -16.55 -9.63 -0.39
C PRO A 79 -15.22 -9.95 -1.09
N GLU A 80 -15.06 -11.17 -1.58
CA GLU A 80 -13.87 -11.66 -2.28
C GLU A 80 -13.75 -11.01 -3.65
N LEU A 81 -14.86 -10.90 -4.40
CA LEU A 81 -14.91 -10.18 -5.68
C LEU A 81 -14.54 -8.70 -5.49
N ARG A 82 -15.02 -8.08 -4.41
CA ARG A 82 -14.64 -6.71 -4.04
C ARG A 82 -13.16 -6.58 -3.70
N MET A 83 -12.59 -7.56 -3.00
CA MET A 83 -11.15 -7.61 -2.69
C MET A 83 -10.28 -7.89 -3.93
N ALA A 84 -10.72 -8.77 -4.83
CA ALA A 84 -10.01 -9.05 -6.07
C ALA A 84 -10.01 -7.82 -6.99
N LEU A 85 -11.18 -7.17 -7.13
CA LEU A 85 -11.32 -5.92 -7.88
C LEU A 85 -10.62 -4.73 -7.22
N SER A 86 -10.40 -4.73 -5.91
CA SER A 86 -9.59 -3.69 -5.26
C SER A 86 -8.10 -3.86 -5.54
N LYS A 87 -7.61 -5.11 -5.63
CA LYS A 87 -6.25 -5.42 -6.11
C LYS A 87 -6.08 -5.18 -7.62
N PHE A 88 -7.14 -5.43 -8.39
CA PHE A 88 -7.22 -5.12 -9.82
C PHE A 88 -7.69 -3.69 -10.11
N SER A 89 -7.92 -2.89 -9.07
CA SER A 89 -8.24 -1.48 -9.22
C SER A 89 -6.95 -0.82 -9.70
N LEU A 90 -6.85 -0.75 -11.03
CA LEU A 90 -6.15 0.28 -11.78
C LEU A 90 -6.77 1.63 -11.40
N LYS A 91 -6.68 2.00 -10.12
CA LYS A 91 -7.03 3.32 -9.60
C LYS A 91 -6.02 4.27 -10.22
N GLY A 92 -6.37 4.72 -11.42
CA GLY A 92 -5.79 5.82 -12.16
C GLY A 92 -4.27 5.90 -12.13
N LYS A 93 -3.63 5.30 -13.13
CA LYS A 93 -2.61 6.06 -13.86
C LYS A 93 -3.31 7.27 -14.48
N ARG A 94 -3.67 8.26 -13.66
CA ARG A 94 -3.65 9.64 -14.15
C ARG A 94 -2.24 9.80 -14.68
N TYR A 95 -2.08 10.40 -15.85
CA TYR A 95 -0.83 11.06 -16.20
C TYR A 95 -0.58 12.05 -15.04
N LYS A 96 0.13 11.57 -14.02
CA LYS A 96 0.59 12.41 -12.94
C LYS A 96 1.69 13.16 -13.63
N GLU A 97 1.41 14.40 -13.99
CA GLU A 97 2.45 15.34 -14.36
C GLU A 97 3.55 15.15 -13.32
N ILE A 98 4.68 14.58 -13.74
CA ILE A 98 5.76 14.24 -12.81
C ILE A 98 6.26 15.59 -12.34
N THR A 99 5.83 15.99 -11.14
CA THR A 99 6.26 17.27 -10.58
C THR A 99 7.75 17.20 -10.35
N GLU A 100 8.44 18.34 -10.44
CA GLU A 100 9.87 18.41 -10.10
C GLU A 100 10.13 17.86 -8.69
N PHE A 101 9.17 18.03 -7.78
CA PHE A 101 9.18 17.40 -6.45
C PHE A 101 9.14 15.86 -6.50
N ASP A 102 8.31 15.24 -7.35
CA ASP A 102 8.27 13.78 -7.47
C ASP A 102 9.61 13.23 -7.99
N LYS A 103 10.28 13.94 -8.92
CA LYS A 103 11.65 13.58 -9.38
C LYS A 103 12.67 13.71 -8.25
N PHE A 104 12.65 14.84 -7.54
CA PHE A 104 13.51 15.08 -6.38
C PHE A 104 13.32 13.99 -5.32
N LEU A 105 12.07 13.64 -4.98
CA LEU A 105 11.74 12.61 -4.00
C LEU A 105 12.25 11.23 -4.44
N ASP A 106 12.14 10.90 -5.72
CA ASP A 106 12.68 9.65 -6.25
C ASP A 106 14.21 9.62 -6.17
N HIS A 107 14.89 10.71 -6.54
CA HIS A 107 16.34 10.82 -6.39
C HIS A 107 16.79 10.75 -4.92
N LEU A 108 16.10 11.43 -4.01
CA LEU A 108 16.38 11.45 -2.58
C LEU A 108 16.18 10.07 -1.96
N ALA A 109 15.07 9.39 -2.29
CA ALA A 109 14.82 8.05 -1.82
C ALA A 109 15.88 7.07 -2.34
N ASN A 110 16.15 7.06 -3.65
CA ASN A 110 17.09 6.12 -4.23
C ASN A 110 18.51 6.31 -3.66
N SER A 111 18.98 7.55 -3.53
CA SER A 111 20.30 7.84 -2.93
C SER A 111 20.37 7.50 -1.44
N THR A 112 19.31 7.80 -0.67
CA THR A 112 19.20 7.40 0.75
C THR A 112 19.31 5.87 0.90
N TYR A 113 18.59 5.08 0.10
CA TYR A 113 18.65 3.62 0.23
C TYR A 113 19.95 3.01 -0.32
N ARG A 114 20.60 3.63 -1.31
CA ARG A 114 21.96 3.23 -1.73
C ARG A 114 23.00 3.47 -0.63
N LEU A 115 22.93 4.60 0.07
CA LEU A 115 23.79 4.87 1.24
C LEU A 115 23.50 3.86 2.36
N ALA A 116 22.23 3.55 2.61
CA ALA A 116 21.80 2.56 3.60
C ALA A 116 22.32 1.15 3.31
N GLU A 117 22.26 0.69 2.05
CA GLU A 117 22.82 -0.60 1.61
C GLU A 117 24.33 -0.67 1.84
N LYS A 118 25.04 0.43 1.58
CA LYS A 118 26.49 0.58 1.83
C LYS A 118 26.82 0.83 3.32
N ARG A 119 25.81 0.95 4.19
CA ARG A 119 25.93 1.33 5.61
C ARG A 119 26.72 2.63 5.83
N ILE A 120 26.53 3.59 4.94
CA ILE A 120 27.12 4.93 5.07
C ILE A 120 26.18 5.78 5.93
N GLY A 121 26.71 6.31 7.03
CA GLY A 121 25.97 7.19 7.93
C GLY A 121 25.62 8.51 7.26
N ALA A 122 24.36 8.92 7.36
CA ALA A 122 23.90 10.18 6.79
C ALA A 122 22.88 10.87 7.70
N LEU A 123 22.85 12.20 7.65
CA LEU A 123 21.95 13.05 8.41
C LEU A 123 21.45 14.17 7.50
N ILE A 124 20.18 14.09 7.09
CA ILE A 124 19.61 14.96 6.06
C ILE A 124 18.42 15.70 6.68
N SER A 125 18.49 17.03 6.74
CA SER A 125 17.42 17.88 7.27
C SER A 125 16.70 18.54 6.10
N LEU A 126 15.42 18.24 5.94
CA LEU A 126 14.55 18.90 4.97
C LEU A 126 13.81 20.04 5.66
N GLU A 127 14.09 21.27 5.24
CA GLU A 127 13.42 22.48 5.71
C GLU A 127 11.94 22.45 5.30
N ASN A 128 11.04 22.83 6.22
CA ASN A 128 9.61 22.94 5.98
C ASN A 128 9.14 24.39 6.18
N GLU A 129 8.29 24.70 7.17
CA GLU A 129 7.84 26.07 7.41
C GLU A 129 8.86 26.86 8.23
N ASP A 130 9.52 26.21 9.21
CA ASP A 130 10.57 26.83 10.00
C ASP A 130 11.88 26.89 9.23
N SER A 131 12.47 28.08 9.14
CA SER A 131 13.75 28.28 8.46
C SER A 131 14.91 27.67 9.23
N LEU A 132 15.77 26.88 8.55
CA LEU A 132 16.97 26.28 9.11
C LEU A 132 18.24 27.12 8.87
N GLU A 133 18.08 28.38 8.46
CA GLU A 133 19.17 29.28 8.07
C GLU A 133 20.25 29.45 9.15
N GLU A 134 19.86 29.47 10.42
CA GLU A 134 20.80 29.61 11.54
C GLU A 134 21.74 28.39 11.71
N TYR A 135 21.27 27.20 11.31
CA TYR A 135 22.07 25.98 11.31
C TYR A 135 22.91 25.89 10.04
N ALA A 136 22.37 26.36 8.92
CA ALA A 136 23.07 26.36 7.64
C ALA A 136 24.35 27.19 7.65
N LYS A 137 24.29 28.38 8.28
CA LYS A 137 25.45 29.28 8.43
C LYS A 137 26.61 28.71 9.25
N LYS A 138 26.36 27.67 10.06
CA LYS A 138 27.38 26.99 10.87
C LYS A 138 28.08 25.86 10.12
N GLY A 139 27.59 25.49 8.93
CA GLY A 139 28.21 24.50 8.05
C GLY A 139 28.93 25.13 6.86
N VAL A 140 29.23 24.29 5.86
CA VAL A 140 29.77 24.71 4.57
C VAL A 140 28.62 25.02 3.62
N ILE A 141 28.47 26.29 3.23
CA ILE A 141 27.45 26.72 2.25
C ILE A 141 27.80 26.15 0.87
N LEU A 142 26.83 25.49 0.23
CA LEU A 142 26.98 24.87 -1.08
C LEU A 142 26.11 25.55 -2.14
N ASN A 143 24.84 25.85 -1.82
CA ASN A 143 23.84 26.35 -2.79
C ASN A 143 23.77 25.49 -4.08
N GLY A 144 23.89 24.18 -3.94
CA GLY A 144 23.92 23.24 -5.06
C GLY A 144 22.55 22.61 -5.32
N ASN A 145 22.16 22.48 -6.58
CA ASN A 145 20.96 21.71 -6.93
C ASN A 145 21.11 20.25 -6.48
N PHE A 146 20.05 19.70 -5.91
CA PHE A 146 20.06 18.33 -5.43
C PHE A 146 20.27 17.35 -6.58
N SER A 147 21.22 16.44 -6.39
CA SER A 147 21.41 15.25 -7.23
C SER A 147 21.78 14.07 -6.35
N SER A 148 21.49 12.87 -6.83
CA SER A 148 21.86 11.63 -6.15
C SER A 148 23.38 11.54 -5.91
N GLU A 149 24.15 11.96 -6.91
CA GLU A 149 25.59 11.93 -6.95
C GLU A 149 26.20 12.91 -5.95
N LEU A 150 25.63 14.12 -5.86
CA LEU A 150 26.06 15.11 -4.87
C LEU A 150 25.80 14.63 -3.44
N LEU A 151 24.61 14.05 -3.18
CA LEU A 151 24.28 13.50 -1.86
C LEU A 151 25.26 12.40 -1.45
N GLU A 152 25.52 11.45 -2.36
CA GLU A 152 26.44 10.34 -2.09
C GLU A 152 27.88 10.83 -1.91
N THR A 153 28.30 11.87 -2.64
CA THR A 153 29.63 12.47 -2.49
C THR A 153 29.79 13.17 -1.15
N ILE A 154 28.77 13.91 -0.69
CA ILE A 154 28.81 14.60 0.60
C ILE A 154 28.99 13.60 1.74
N PHE A 155 28.27 12.47 1.72
CA PHE A 155 28.36 11.46 2.78
C PHE A 155 29.46 10.41 2.58
N ALA A 156 30.28 10.53 1.53
CA ALA A 156 31.44 9.67 1.37
C ALA A 156 32.43 9.90 2.52
N THR A 157 32.83 8.81 3.19
CA THR A 157 33.69 8.83 4.39
C THR A 157 35.09 9.41 4.17
N THR A 158 35.49 9.59 2.92
CA THR A 158 36.77 10.18 2.52
C THR A 158 36.73 11.70 2.39
N THR A 159 35.55 12.33 2.47
CA THR A 159 35.39 13.77 2.24
C THR A 159 35.27 14.53 3.57
N PRO A 160 35.66 15.81 3.67
CA PRO A 160 35.41 16.59 4.89
C PRO A 160 33.94 16.88 5.18
N LEU A 161 33.04 16.71 4.20
CA LEU A 161 31.64 17.15 4.29
C LEU A 161 30.70 16.13 4.95
N HIS A 162 31.14 14.88 5.15
CA HIS A 162 30.30 13.80 5.68
C HIS A 162 30.03 13.92 7.19
N ASP A 163 30.80 14.74 7.89
CA ASP A 163 30.68 14.92 9.33
C ASP A 163 29.70 16.05 9.66
N GLY A 164 28.45 15.67 9.90
CA GLY A 164 27.37 16.58 10.24
C GLY A 164 26.12 16.35 9.38
N ALA A 165 25.20 17.30 9.47
CA ALA A 165 23.97 17.29 8.69
C ALA A 165 24.14 18.02 7.35
N ILE A 166 23.34 17.63 6.37
CA ILE A 166 23.00 18.53 5.26
C ILE A 166 21.66 19.20 5.54
N ILE A 167 21.51 20.41 5.02
CA ILE A 167 20.24 21.15 5.03
C ILE A 167 19.79 21.32 3.59
N VAL A 168 18.58 20.85 3.31
CA VAL A 168 17.95 20.93 2.00
C VAL A 168 16.74 21.84 2.11
N ARG A 169 16.72 22.88 1.27
CA ARG A 169 15.59 23.79 1.09
C ARG A 169 15.05 23.56 -0.31
N ASP A 170 13.78 23.19 -0.40
CA ASP A 170 13.13 22.76 -1.65
C ASP A 170 13.90 21.64 -2.37
N GLN A 171 14.64 21.97 -3.42
CA GLN A 171 15.42 21.06 -4.25
C GLN A 171 16.91 21.45 -4.27
N THR A 172 17.33 22.29 -3.33
CA THR A 172 18.70 22.81 -3.24
C THR A 172 19.31 22.38 -1.91
N ILE A 173 20.52 21.81 -1.97
CA ILE A 173 21.35 21.58 -0.80
C ILE A 173 21.98 22.93 -0.43
N LEU A 174 21.44 23.55 0.61
CA LEU A 174 21.87 24.86 1.10
C LEU A 174 23.29 24.76 1.68
N SER A 175 23.51 23.76 2.53
CA SER A 175 24.76 23.57 3.25
C SER A 175 25.00 22.11 3.65
N ALA A 176 26.26 21.76 3.90
CA ALA A 176 26.71 20.47 4.41
C ALA A 176 27.57 20.65 5.67
N ALA A 177 27.94 19.54 6.33
CA ALA A 177 28.68 19.54 7.60
C ALA A 177 28.07 20.47 8.68
N CYS A 178 26.74 20.57 8.71
CA CYS A 178 26.02 21.42 9.66
C CYS A 178 25.94 20.77 11.03
N ILE A 179 26.22 21.53 12.07
CA ILE A 179 26.10 21.07 13.45
C ILE A 179 24.67 21.33 13.93
N LEU A 180 23.99 20.25 14.31
CA LEU A 180 22.61 20.28 14.82
C LEU A 180 22.57 20.14 16.35
N PRO A 181 21.54 20.66 17.01
CA PRO A 181 21.34 20.48 18.44
C PRO A 181 21.04 19.01 18.77
N LEU A 182 21.59 18.52 19.88
CA LEU A 182 21.39 17.15 20.34
C LEU A 182 20.22 17.10 21.32
N ALA A 183 19.37 16.07 21.21
CA ALA A 183 18.39 15.78 22.24
C ALA A 183 19.05 15.38 23.57
N GLU A 184 18.44 15.80 24.68
CA GLU A 184 18.85 15.45 26.04
C GLU A 184 18.70 13.95 26.31
N ASP A 185 19.59 13.42 27.15
CA ASP A 185 19.63 11.99 27.54
C ASP A 185 18.57 11.63 28.59
N SER A 186 17.32 12.04 28.36
CA SER A 186 16.22 11.91 29.30
C SER A 186 15.47 10.57 29.22
N THR A 187 15.53 9.88 28.07
CA THR A 187 14.84 8.59 27.88
C THR A 187 15.80 7.43 27.65
N GLN A 188 15.39 6.20 28.01
CA GLN A 188 16.16 4.99 27.68
C GLN A 188 16.36 4.83 26.16
N LEU A 189 15.41 5.34 25.36
CA LEU A 189 15.50 5.31 23.91
C LEU A 189 16.66 6.20 23.41
N THR A 190 16.86 7.39 24.00
CA THR A 190 17.96 8.30 23.66
C THR A 190 19.33 7.71 24.02
N LYS A 191 19.43 6.93 25.12
CA LYS A 191 20.71 6.30 25.54
C LYS A 191 21.23 5.23 24.57
N SER A 192 20.35 4.63 23.78
CA SER A 192 20.72 3.65 22.74
C SER A 192 21.04 4.29 21.37
N MET A 193 20.90 5.62 21.25
CA MET A 193 21.05 6.33 19.98
C MET A 193 22.46 6.85 19.78
N GLY A 194 23.00 6.63 18.58
CA GLY A 194 24.20 7.35 18.12
C GLY A 194 23.97 8.85 17.97
N THR A 195 25.05 9.61 17.84
CA THR A 195 25.06 11.09 17.78
C THR A 195 24.15 11.64 16.67
N ARG A 196 24.16 11.05 15.46
CA ARG A 196 23.26 11.46 14.36
C ARG A 196 21.78 11.30 14.67
N HIS A 197 21.41 10.25 15.39
CA HIS A 197 20.01 10.03 15.80
C HIS A 197 19.59 11.06 16.86
N ARG A 198 20.48 11.37 17.80
CA ARG A 198 20.25 12.42 18.81
C ARG A 198 20.15 13.81 18.19
N ALA A 199 20.99 14.10 17.21
CA ALA A 199 20.95 15.35 16.43
C ALA A 199 19.63 15.50 15.68
N ALA A 200 19.18 14.43 15.01
CA ALA A 200 17.89 14.43 14.33
C ALA A 200 16.72 14.67 15.30
N LEU A 201 16.73 14.00 16.45
CA LEU A 201 15.70 14.19 17.46
C LEU A 201 15.73 15.62 18.04
N GLY A 202 16.92 16.14 18.33
CA GLY A 202 17.12 17.49 18.86
C GLY A 202 16.60 18.57 17.92
N LEU A 203 16.95 18.49 16.62
CA LEU A 203 16.41 19.43 15.64
C LEU A 203 14.89 19.28 15.47
N SER A 204 14.37 18.05 15.45
CA SER A 204 12.92 17.80 15.31
C SER A 204 12.07 18.27 16.50
N ASN A 205 12.70 18.53 17.66
CA ASN A 205 12.00 19.09 18.82
C ASN A 205 11.86 20.61 18.74
N LEU A 206 12.76 21.27 18.01
CA LEU A 206 12.85 22.73 17.93
C LEU A 206 12.21 23.30 16.67
N THR A 207 12.04 22.46 15.64
CA THR A 207 11.57 22.88 14.31
C THR A 207 10.61 21.85 13.73
N ASP A 208 9.79 22.28 12.78
CA ASP A 208 8.90 21.42 12.00
C ASP A 208 9.61 20.64 10.85
N ALA A 209 10.93 20.75 10.77
CA ALA A 209 11.75 20.11 9.76
C ALA A 209 11.62 18.57 9.81
N LEU A 210 11.73 17.93 8.65
CA LEU A 210 11.81 16.47 8.56
C LEU A 210 13.27 16.05 8.48
N ILE A 211 13.74 15.28 9.46
CA ILE A 211 15.12 14.81 9.50
C ILE A 211 15.18 13.33 9.17
N ILE A 212 16.02 12.96 8.20
CA ILE A 212 16.30 11.59 7.79
C ILE A 212 17.66 11.18 8.33
N VAL A 213 17.73 9.99 8.92
CA VAL A 213 18.96 9.41 9.46
C VAL A 213 19.20 8.06 8.85
N ILE A 214 20.43 7.83 8.41
CA ILE A 214 20.93 6.50 8.02
C ILE A 214 21.93 6.06 9.09
N SER A 215 21.67 4.90 9.70
CA SER A 215 22.56 4.30 10.69
C SER A 215 23.79 3.70 10.00
N GLU A 216 24.99 4.15 10.38
CA GLU A 216 26.26 3.55 9.92
C GLU A 216 26.48 2.13 10.47
N GLU A 217 25.92 1.82 11.64
CA GLU A 217 26.02 0.49 12.24
C GLU A 217 25.09 -0.53 11.58
N THR A 218 23.84 -0.14 11.34
CA THR A 218 22.77 -1.08 10.94
C THR A 218 22.27 -0.91 9.52
N GLY A 219 22.59 0.19 8.84
CA GLY A 219 22.01 0.57 7.55
C GLY A 219 20.52 0.91 7.61
N LYS A 220 19.91 1.00 8.80
CA LYS A 220 18.48 1.32 8.91
C LYS A 220 18.24 2.81 8.64
N VAL A 221 17.25 3.09 7.78
CA VAL A 221 16.74 4.43 7.54
C VAL A 221 15.69 4.78 8.58
N SER A 222 15.83 5.95 9.20
CA SER A 222 14.92 6.50 10.20
C SER A 222 14.49 7.91 9.81
N ILE A 223 13.31 8.33 10.24
CA ILE A 223 12.81 9.70 10.10
C ILE A 223 12.46 10.24 11.49
N ALA A 224 12.86 11.47 11.77
CA ALA A 224 12.48 12.24 12.95
C ALA A 224 11.71 13.49 12.53
N ARG A 225 10.59 13.75 13.20
CA ARG A 225 9.76 14.96 13.05
C ARG A 225 8.92 15.12 14.31
N ASP A 226 8.66 16.36 14.74
CA ASP A 226 7.82 16.67 15.90
C ASP A 226 8.24 15.91 17.17
N GLY A 227 9.55 15.75 17.37
CA GLY A 227 10.13 15.00 18.49
C GLY A 227 9.90 13.48 18.49
N ILE A 228 9.38 12.91 17.40
CA ILE A 228 9.12 11.48 17.27
C ILE A 228 10.03 10.88 16.21
N MET A 229 10.70 9.77 16.55
CA MET A 229 11.56 9.05 15.63
C MET A 229 10.96 7.70 15.22
N THR A 230 10.72 7.53 13.92
CA THR A 230 10.32 6.26 13.33
C THR A 230 11.54 5.58 12.71
N ARG A 231 11.89 4.37 13.17
CA ARG A 231 13.08 3.62 12.72
C ARG A 231 12.72 2.51 11.74
N GLY A 232 13.66 2.14 10.85
CA GLY A 232 13.54 0.98 9.98
C GLY A 232 12.45 1.13 8.91
N ILE A 233 12.37 2.31 8.31
CA ILE A 233 11.37 2.63 7.30
C ILE A 233 11.74 1.95 5.98
N LYS A 234 10.75 1.44 5.25
CA LYS A 234 10.90 0.90 3.89
C LYS A 234 10.69 2.00 2.85
N ILE A 235 11.30 1.85 1.66
CA ILE A 235 11.33 2.88 0.62
C ILE A 235 9.94 3.41 0.22
N ASP A 236 8.93 2.55 0.12
CA ASP A 236 7.55 2.97 -0.21
C ASP A 236 6.94 3.85 0.88
N ARG A 237 7.12 3.46 2.15
CA ARG A 237 6.63 4.22 3.30
C ARG A 237 7.40 5.54 3.45
N TYR A 238 8.70 5.53 3.18
CA TYR A 238 9.55 6.71 3.16
C TYR A 238 9.03 7.75 2.17
N LYS A 239 8.78 7.36 0.91
CA LYS A 239 8.22 8.24 -0.11
C LYS A 239 6.81 8.73 0.28
N GLY A 240 6.00 7.86 0.85
CA GLY A 240 4.66 8.20 1.34
C GLY A 240 4.67 9.29 2.42
N ILE A 241 5.55 9.16 3.43
CA ILE A 241 5.68 10.12 4.52
C ILE A 241 6.11 11.49 3.98
N ILE A 242 7.19 11.54 3.20
CA ILE A 242 7.72 12.82 2.69
C ILE A 242 6.70 13.49 1.76
N ARG A 243 6.05 12.73 0.86
CA ARG A 243 5.01 13.27 0.00
C ARG A 243 3.83 13.83 0.80
N SER A 244 3.43 13.18 1.90
CA SER A 244 2.30 13.66 2.72
C SER A 244 2.57 14.99 3.42
N ILE A 245 3.84 15.31 3.67
CA ILE A 245 4.28 16.52 4.36
C ILE A 245 4.43 17.67 3.36
N PHE A 246 5.22 17.47 2.30
CA PHE A 246 5.62 18.55 1.38
C PHE A 246 4.68 18.73 0.19
N ASN A 247 3.82 17.76 -0.10
CA ASN A 247 2.82 17.87 -1.16
C ASN A 247 1.53 17.14 -0.75
N PRO A 248 0.81 17.67 0.28
CA PRO A 248 -0.41 17.05 0.74
C PRO A 248 -1.39 16.92 -0.42
N PRO A 249 -2.07 15.76 -0.58
CA PRO A 249 -3.02 15.59 -1.66
C PRO A 249 -4.04 16.72 -1.60
N ASN A 250 -4.24 17.44 -2.72
CA ASN A 250 -5.26 18.47 -2.84
C ASN A 250 -6.55 17.94 -2.21
N LYS A 251 -6.97 18.52 -1.09
CA LYS A 251 -8.32 18.31 -0.55
C LYS A 251 -9.23 18.62 -1.72
N ILE A 252 -9.94 17.62 -2.22
CA ILE A 252 -10.94 17.81 -3.26
C ILE A 252 -11.96 18.77 -2.66
N SER A 253 -11.81 20.07 -2.94
CA SER A 253 -12.84 21.04 -2.67
C SER A 253 -13.98 20.63 -3.58
N PHE A 254 -15.02 20.06 -2.99
CA PHE A 254 -16.29 19.84 -3.66
C PHE A 254 -16.99 21.20 -3.83
N GLN A 255 -16.31 22.14 -4.49
CA GLN A 255 -16.83 23.44 -4.89
C GLN A 255 -16.75 23.50 -6.41
N ASN A 256 -17.61 22.73 -7.07
CA ASN A 256 -18.16 23.19 -8.33
C ASN A 256 -19.65 23.45 -8.09
N LYS A 257 -19.94 24.74 -7.93
CA LYS A 257 -21.28 25.31 -8.14
C LYS A 257 -21.81 24.72 -9.45
N PHE A 258 -22.77 23.81 -9.36
CA PHE A 258 -23.63 23.47 -10.48
C PHE A 258 -24.33 24.78 -10.88
N ASN A 259 -23.86 25.42 -11.94
CA ASN A 259 -24.44 26.67 -12.41
C ASN A 259 -25.72 26.33 -13.18
N LEU A 260 -26.82 26.13 -12.44
CA LEU A 260 -28.13 25.74 -12.97
C LEU A 260 -28.62 26.68 -14.10
N LYS A 261 -28.14 27.93 -14.10
CA LYS A 261 -28.46 28.95 -15.11
C LYS A 261 -27.91 28.66 -16.51
N GLU A 262 -26.82 27.90 -16.65
CA GLU A 262 -26.29 27.52 -17.96
C GLU A 262 -27.00 26.28 -18.54
N TRP A 263 -27.46 25.38 -17.67
CA TRP A 263 -28.20 24.19 -18.09
C TRP A 263 -29.61 24.51 -18.59
N LEU A 264 -30.29 25.51 -18.00
CA LEU A 264 -31.63 25.96 -18.40
C LEU A 264 -31.66 26.81 -19.68
N LYS A 265 -30.51 27.08 -20.31
CA LYS A 265 -30.40 27.90 -21.53
C LYS A 265 -30.11 27.10 -22.81
N ARG A 266 -30.11 25.77 -22.73
CA ARG A 266 -30.04 24.85 -23.87
C ARG A 266 -31.38 24.15 -24.02
#